data_AF-A0A963GUS3-F1
#
_entry.id   AF-A0A963GUS3-F1
#
_cell.length_a   1.000
_cell.length_b   1.000
_cell.length_c   1.000
_cell.angle_alpha   90.00
_cell.angle_beta   90.00
_cell.angle_gamma   90.00
#
_symmetry.space_group_name_H-M   'P 1'
#
loop_
_entity.id
_entity.type
_entity.pdbx_description
1 polymer ?
#
loop_
_entity_poly.entity_id
_entity_poly.type
_entity_poly.pdbx_seq_one_letter_code
_entity_poly.pdbx_strand_id
1 'polypeptide(L)'
;MNQTTANNRKSKHNRSPLSLEALYHYRRALGENQSKFWGRFGVTQSGGSRYENGREVPEPTQLLLALRHLGRIDDADLSAARKYLARSARKGA
;
A
#
# COMPACT_ATOMS: atom_id res chain seq x y z
N MET A 1 -30.36 11.28 -43.10
CA MET A 1 -29.90 12.33 -42.17
C MET A 1 -30.63 12.03 -40.87
N ASN A 2 -30.02 11.59 -39.77
CA ASN A 2 -29.03 12.33 -38.99
C ASN A 2 -28.04 11.36 -38.33
N GLN A 3 -26.76 11.70 -38.39
CA GLN A 3 -25.71 11.09 -37.58
C GLN A 3 -25.77 11.68 -36.16
N THR A 4 -25.73 10.85 -35.12
CA THR A 4 -24.94 11.11 -33.90
C THR A 4 -24.66 9.76 -33.24
N THR A 5 -23.49 9.23 -33.59
CA THR A 5 -22.79 8.14 -32.91
C THR A 5 -21.99 8.72 -31.74
N ALA A 6 -21.69 7.89 -30.74
CA ALA A 6 -20.60 8.05 -29.75
C ALA A 6 -20.98 8.93 -28.52
N ASN A 7 -20.75 8.59 -27.24
CA ASN A 7 -19.80 7.68 -26.61
C ASN A 7 -20.27 7.37 -25.17
N ASN A 8 -20.78 6.17 -24.91
CA ASN A 8 -20.88 5.62 -23.54
C ASN A 8 -19.68 4.71 -23.26
N ARG A 9 -18.50 5.32 -23.13
CA ARG A 9 -17.25 4.62 -22.75
C ARG A 9 -16.48 5.45 -21.73
N LYS A 10 -17.06 5.73 -20.57
CA LYS A 10 -16.24 6.07 -19.39
C LYS A 10 -15.84 4.79 -18.68
N SER A 11 -14.76 4.22 -19.23
CA SER A 11 -13.73 3.41 -18.60
C SER A 11 -14.11 2.56 -17.37
N LYS A 12 -14.31 1.25 -17.63
CA LYS A 12 -14.21 0.17 -16.64
C LYS A 12 -12.75 -0.15 -16.22
N HIS A 13 -11.84 0.82 -16.27
CA HIS A 13 -10.43 0.64 -15.87
C HIS A 13 -10.09 1.73 -14.84
N ASN A 14 -9.99 1.32 -13.56
CA ASN A 14 -8.92 1.71 -12.62
C ASN A 14 -9.33 1.44 -11.14
N ARG A 15 -9.84 0.25 -10.82
CA ARG A 15 -9.87 -0.23 -9.43
C ARG A 15 -8.65 -1.13 -9.21
N SER A 16 -7.47 -0.54 -9.26
CA SER A 16 -6.29 -1.19 -8.71
C SER A 16 -6.65 -1.58 -7.27
N PRO A 17 -6.51 -2.84 -6.84
CA PRO A 17 -6.74 -3.22 -5.44
C PRO A 17 -5.83 -2.47 -4.45
N LEU A 18 -4.85 -1.73 -4.98
CA LEU A 18 -3.92 -0.85 -4.28
C LEU A 18 -4.16 0.65 -4.58
N SER A 19 -5.40 1.06 -4.91
CA SER A 19 -5.69 2.50 -4.97
C SER A 19 -5.50 3.12 -3.57
N LEU A 20 -5.06 4.38 -3.50
CA LEU A 20 -4.86 5.08 -2.22
C LEU A 20 -6.14 5.07 -1.36
N GLU A 21 -7.29 5.25 -2.01
CA GLU A 21 -8.60 5.18 -1.37
C GLU A 21 -8.90 3.79 -0.79
N ALA A 22 -8.58 2.73 -1.55
CA ALA A 22 -8.73 1.36 -1.08
C ALA A 22 -7.81 1.06 0.11
N LEU A 23 -6.58 1.55 0.10
CA LEU A 23 -5.62 1.37 1.20
C LEU A 23 -6.06 2.10 2.47
N TYR A 24 -6.55 3.33 2.35
CA TYR A 24 -7.12 4.09 3.47
C TYR A 24 -8.29 3.33 4.11
N HIS A 25 -9.27 2.91 3.31
CA HIS A 25 -10.42 2.17 3.81
C HIS A 25 -10.05 0.80 4.36
N TYR A 26 -9.12 0.09 3.72
CA TYR A 26 -8.61 -1.19 4.21
C TYR A 26 -8.01 -1.05 5.61
N ARG A 27 -7.12 -0.07 5.82
CA ARG A 27 -6.57 0.21 7.15
C ARG A 27 -7.68 0.53 8.16
N ARG A 28 -8.65 1.38 7.79
CA ARG A 28 -9.75 1.77 8.67
C ARG A 28 -10.61 0.57 9.07
N ALA A 29 -10.87 -0.36 8.14
CA ALA A 29 -11.61 -1.60 8.40
C ALA A 29 -10.87 -2.53 9.38
N LEU A 30 -9.54 -2.50 9.40
CA LEU A 30 -8.72 -3.20 10.39
C LEU A 30 -8.70 -2.52 11.78
N GLY A 31 -9.27 -1.31 11.92
CA GLY A 31 -9.27 -0.57 13.18
C GLY A 31 -7.90 -0.03 13.59
N GLU A 32 -6.97 0.10 12.64
CA GLU A 32 -5.57 0.44 12.94
C GLU A 32 -5.25 1.90 12.69
N ASN A 33 -4.40 2.48 13.55
CA ASN A 33 -3.81 3.78 13.27
C ASN A 33 -2.73 3.67 12.18
N GLN A 34 -2.31 4.83 11.64
CA GLN A 34 -1.31 4.92 10.59
C GLN A 34 0.03 4.30 11.01
N SER A 35 0.50 4.55 12.23
CA SER A 35 1.76 4.00 12.74
C SER A 35 1.78 2.48 12.71
N LYS A 36 0.70 1.84 13.16
CA LYS A 36 0.59 0.38 13.20
C LYS A 36 0.53 -0.20 11.79
N PHE A 37 -0.32 0.38 10.92
CA PHE A 37 -0.50 -0.06 9.55
C PHE A 37 0.78 0.07 8.71
N TRP A 38 1.22 1.31 8.51
CA TRP A 38 2.38 1.66 7.69
C TRP A 38 3.69 1.19 8.30
N GLY A 39 3.72 1.10 9.62
CA GLY A 39 4.86 0.56 10.36
C GLY A 39 5.17 -0.88 10.01
N ARG A 40 4.29 -1.68 9.41
CA ARG A 40 4.68 -3.02 8.90
C ARG A 40 5.62 -2.96 7.70
N PHE A 41 5.41 -1.96 6.85
CA PHE A 41 6.11 -1.79 5.57
C PHE A 41 7.33 -0.86 5.69
N GLY A 42 7.79 -0.59 6.91
CA GLY A 42 8.93 0.30 7.15
C GLY A 42 8.62 1.79 6.98
N VAL A 43 7.34 2.16 6.92
CA VAL A 43 6.89 3.54 6.72
C VAL A 43 6.56 4.18 8.07
N THR A 44 7.03 5.40 8.29
CA THR A 44 6.73 6.19 9.50
C THR A 44 5.28 6.68 9.50
N GLN A 45 4.75 7.08 10.66
CA GLN A 45 3.39 7.65 10.74
C GLN A 45 3.20 8.86 9.81
N SER A 46 4.15 9.81 9.80
CA SER A 46 4.09 10.98 8.92
C SER A 46 4.28 10.63 7.44
N GLY A 47 5.00 9.54 7.13
CA GLY A 47 5.06 8.98 5.78
C GLY A 47 3.70 8.42 5.35
N GLY A 48 3.09 7.59 6.19
CA GLY A 48 1.76 7.00 5.96
C GLY A 48 0.66 8.05 5.81
N SER A 49 0.68 9.08 6.65
CA SER A 49 -0.23 10.22 6.53
C SER A 49 -0.12 10.89 5.16
N ARG A 50 1.09 11.12 4.64
CA ARG A 50 1.28 11.70 3.31
C ARG A 50 0.70 10.81 2.22
N TYR A 51 0.88 9.50 2.31
CA TYR A 51 0.32 8.55 1.34
C TYR A 51 -1.21 8.57 1.36
N GLU A 52 -1.82 8.59 2.53
CA GLU A 52 -3.28 8.68 2.68
C GLU A 52 -3.87 10.05 2.26
N ASN A 53 -3.03 11.08 2.10
CA ASN A 53 -3.44 12.42 1.66
C ASN A 53 -2.99 12.72 0.22
N GLY A 54 -2.79 11.69 -0.61
CA GLY A 54 -2.61 11.85 -2.05
C GLY A 54 -1.15 11.88 -2.54
N ARG A 55 -0.16 11.69 -1.65
CA ARG A 55 1.20 11.42 -2.11
C ARG A 55 1.30 10.00 -2.67
N GLU A 56 1.97 9.85 -3.79
CA GLU A 56 2.27 8.53 -4.34
C GLU A 56 3.07 7.67 -3.34
N VAL A 57 2.64 6.43 -3.17
CA VAL A 57 3.36 5.41 -2.39
C VAL A 57 4.53 4.92 -3.25
N PRO A 58 5.78 4.90 -2.76
CA PRO A 58 6.91 4.39 -3.54
C PRO A 58 6.70 2.94 -3.99
N GLU A 59 7.13 2.62 -5.20
CA GLU A 59 6.97 1.28 -5.79
C GLU A 59 7.40 0.13 -4.86
N PRO A 60 8.54 0.18 -4.12
CA PRO A 60 8.89 -0.89 -3.19
C PRO A 60 7.84 -1.13 -2.10
N THR A 61 7.20 -0.07 -1.61
CA THR A 61 6.11 -0.19 -0.63
C THR A 61 4.84 -0.75 -1.26
N GLN A 62 4.54 -0.37 -2.51
CA GLN A 62 3.42 -0.94 -3.27
C GLN A 62 3.59 -2.45 -3.49
N LEU A 63 4.81 -2.90 -3.83
CA LEU A 63 5.11 -4.33 -4.00
C LEU A 63 4.87 -5.13 -2.72
N LEU A 64 5.28 -4.63 -1.55
CA LEU A 64 5.03 -5.30 -0.28
C LEU A 64 3.53 -5.37 0.06
N LEU A 65 2.78 -4.29 -0.21
CA LEU A 65 1.32 -4.27 -0.06
C LEU A 65 0.66 -5.30 -0.99
N ALA A 66 1.11 -5.38 -2.24
CA ALA A 66 0.64 -6.34 -3.23
C ALA A 66 0.87 -7.79 -2.78
N LEU A 67 2.11 -8.11 -2.38
CA LEU A 67 2.49 -9.44 -1.92
C LEU A 67 1.65 -9.88 -0.72
N ARG A 68 1.43 -8.98 0.24
CA ARG A 68 0.60 -9.26 1.42
C ARG A 68 -0.87 -9.46 1.04
N HIS A 69 -1.40 -8.61 0.15
CA HIS A 69 -2.78 -8.74 -0.34
C HIS A 69 -3.01 -10.05 -1.10
N LEU A 70 -2.02 -10.48 -1.88
CA LEU A 70 -2.03 -11.76 -2.60
C LEU A 70 -1.77 -12.98 -1.69
N GLY A 71 -1.57 -12.78 -0.39
CA GLY A 71 -1.29 -13.85 0.57
C GLY A 71 0.06 -14.54 0.36
N ARG A 72 1.00 -13.87 -0.33
CA ARG A 72 2.36 -14.39 -0.58
C ARG A 72 3.31 -14.18 0.60
N ILE A 73 3.01 -13.15 1.39
CA ILE A 73 3.68 -12.84 2.66
C ILE A 73 2.62 -12.47 3.70
N ASP A 74 2.96 -12.58 4.97
CA ASP A 74 2.12 -12.13 6.08
C ASP A 74 2.87 -11.14 7.03
N ASP A 75 2.23 -10.80 8.16
CA ASP A 75 2.81 -9.91 9.16
C ASP A 75 4.05 -10.52 9.85
N ALA A 76 4.14 -11.85 9.94
CA ALA A 76 5.28 -12.54 10.53
C ALA A 76 6.51 -12.46 9.61
N ASP A 77 6.32 -12.60 8.29
CA ASP A 77 7.37 -12.42 7.29
C ASP A 77 7.98 -11.01 7.37
N LEU A 78 7.13 -9.98 7.40
CA LEU A 78 7.57 -8.58 7.51
C LEU A 78 8.32 -8.31 8.82
N SER A 79 7.87 -8.92 9.92
CA SER A 79 8.53 -8.85 11.23
C SER A 79 9.90 -9.54 11.21
N ALA A 80 10.01 -10.71 10.59
CA ALA A 80 11.26 -11.44 10.42
C ALA A 80 12.27 -10.65 9.57
N ALA A 81 11.82 -10.08 8.45
CA ALA A 81 12.63 -9.23 7.58
C ALA A 81 13.18 -8.01 8.34
N ARG A 82 12.33 -7.34 9.14
CA ARG A 82 12.78 -6.22 10.00
C ARG A 82 13.85 -6.66 11.00
N LYS A 83 13.65 -7.78 11.68
CA LYS A 83 14.64 -8.32 12.65
C LYS A 83 15.96 -8.66 11.96
N TYR A 84 15.92 -9.20 10.75
CA TYR A 84 17.11 -9.46 9.94
C TYR A 84 17.88 -8.18 9.64
N LEU A 85 17.20 -7.14 9.14
CA LEU A 85 17.84 -5.84 8.87
C LEU A 85 18.46 -5.21 10.13
N ALA A 86 17.75 -5.26 11.26
CA ALA A 86 18.25 -4.74 12.53
C ALA A 86 19.47 -5.52 13.09
N ARG A 87 19.60 -6.81 12.77
CA ARG A 87 20.79 -7.60 13.10
C ARG A 87 21.97 -7.24 12.19
N SER A 88 21.72 -7.09 10.89
CA SER A 88 22.75 -6.73 9.91
C SER A 88 23.34 -5.35 10.19
N ALA A 89 22.52 -4.38 10.58
CA ALA A 89 22.98 -3.03 10.94
C ALA A 89 23.92 -3.03 12.17
N ARG A 90 23.75 -3.96 13.11
CA ARG A 90 24.59 -4.07 14.33
C ARG A 90 25.92 -4.77 14.10
N LYS A 91 26.05 -5.59 13.06
CA LYS A 91 27.27 -6.38 12.79
C LYS A 91 28.31 -5.59 11.98
N GLY A 92 27.89 -4.48 11.36
CA GLY A 92 28.76 -3.59 10.59
C GLY A 92 29.14 -2.29 11.31
N ALA A 93 28.74 -2.12 12.57
CA ALA A 93 29.16 -1.03 13.45
C ALA A 93 30.17 -1.56 14.48
#